data_AF-A0A1I4YBJ8-F1
#
_entry.id   AF-A0A1I4YBJ8-F1
#
_cell.length_a   1.000
_cell.length_b   1.000
_cell.length_c   1.000
_cell.angle_alpha   90.00
_cell.angle_beta   90.00
_cell.angle_gamma   90.00
#
_symmetry.space_group_name_H-M   'P 1'
#
loop_
_entity.id
_entity.type
_entity.pdbx_description
1 polymer ?
#
loop_
_entity_poly.entity_id
_entity_poly.type
_entity_poly.pdbx_seq_one_letter_code
_entity_poly.pdbx_strand_id
1 'polypeptide(L)'
;MSGKNNNVRLLERLRQLKENSVDRLSSELASQQLTALRYRNNIDALNQLKTVSLPAPGGGKMMQNAADYKAMLQRVVDWQEQEHALTQVEIVQLKRVLYEKSREEMRMAQAVKLQRQQLQMSEARQQQRQTDDIALQSWLRKQK
;
A
#
# COMPACT_ATOMS: atom_id res chain seq x y z
N MET A 1 -12.66 7.07 -34.85
CA MET A 1 -12.24 5.82 -34.15
C MET A 1 -10.94 6.01 -33.35
N SER A 2 -9.85 6.51 -33.96
CA SER A 2 -8.51 6.61 -33.34
C SER A 2 -8.45 7.36 -31.99
N GLY A 3 -9.09 8.54 -31.87
CA GLY A 3 -9.04 9.35 -30.63
C GLY A 3 -9.67 8.71 -29.39
N LYS A 4 -10.73 7.90 -29.54
CA LYS A 4 -11.40 7.23 -28.40
C LYS A 4 -10.56 6.09 -27.83
N ASN A 5 -9.86 5.35 -28.68
CA ASN A 5 -8.92 4.30 -28.27
C ASN A 5 -7.68 4.86 -27.57
N ASN A 6 -7.19 6.02 -27.99
CA ASN A 6 -6.06 6.68 -27.34
C ASN A 6 -6.40 7.14 -25.91
N ASN A 7 -7.63 7.61 -25.68
CA ASN A 7 -8.09 7.99 -24.33
C ASN A 7 -8.19 6.79 -23.38
N VAL A 8 -8.68 5.64 -23.85
CA VAL A 8 -8.73 4.41 -23.03
C VAL A 8 -7.33 3.97 -22.62
N ARG A 9 -6.38 3.93 -23.57
CA ARG A 9 -4.98 3.58 -23.30
C ARG A 9 -4.30 4.54 -22.31
N LEU A 10 -4.60 5.84 -22.41
CA LEU A 10 -4.09 6.83 -21.46
C LEU A 10 -4.62 6.59 -20.05
N LEU A 11 -5.93 6.35 -19.91
CA LEU A 11 -6.56 6.06 -18.61
C LEU A 11 -6.02 4.75 -18.01
N GLU A 12 -5.78 3.73 -18.83
CA GLU A 12 -5.15 2.48 -18.39
C GLU A 12 -3.73 2.71 -17.88
N ARG A 13 -2.93 3.50 -18.57
CA ARG A 13 -1.58 3.85 -18.13
C ARG A 13 -1.60 4.64 -16.83
N LEU A 14 -2.54 5.58 -16.67
CA LEU A 14 -2.75 6.31 -15.42
C LEU A 14 -3.18 5.40 -14.28
N ARG A 15 -4.07 4.42 -14.54
CA ARG A 15 -4.47 3.41 -13.56
C ARG A 15 -3.25 2.62 -13.09
N GLN A 16 -2.43 2.14 -14.01
CA GLN A 16 -1.23 1.36 -13.69
C GLN A 16 -0.21 2.14 -12.86
N LEU A 17 -0.03 3.44 -13.13
CA LEU A 17 0.81 4.30 -12.29
C LEU A 17 0.27 4.45 -10.87
N LYS A 18 -1.06 4.53 -10.70
CA LYS A 18 -1.70 4.59 -9.39
C LYS A 18 -1.61 3.27 -8.63
N GLU A 19 -1.85 2.15 -9.32
CA GLU A 19 -1.68 0.79 -8.79
C GLU A 19 -0.26 0.59 -8.24
N ASN A 20 0.77 0.89 -9.04
CA ASN A 20 2.17 0.84 -8.60
C ASN A 20 2.45 1.74 -7.38
N SER A 21 1.78 2.88 -7.26
CA SER A 21 1.93 3.77 -6.10
C SER A 21 1.31 3.16 -4.84
N VAL A 22 0.17 2.48 -4.96
CA VAL A 22 -0.48 1.77 -3.86
C VAL A 22 0.39 0.60 -3.40
N ASP A 23 0.97 -0.15 -4.34
CA ASP A 23 1.85 -1.28 -4.03
C ASP A 23 3.12 -0.83 -3.29
N ARG A 24 3.75 0.26 -3.74
CA ARG A 24 4.92 0.84 -3.06
C ARG A 24 4.61 1.26 -1.63
N LEU A 25 3.53 2.02 -1.42
CA LEU A 25 3.10 2.45 -0.10
C LEU A 25 2.73 1.27 0.81
N SER A 26 2.15 0.21 0.24
CA SER A 26 1.81 -1.01 0.98
C SER A 26 3.09 -1.74 1.44
N SER A 27 4.10 -1.83 0.58
CA SER A 27 5.39 -2.42 0.92
C SER A 27 6.13 -1.59 1.98
N GLU A 28 6.10 -0.27 1.87
CA GLU A 28 6.69 0.64 2.87
C GLU A 28 6.00 0.49 4.24
N LEU A 29 4.67 0.46 4.25
CA LEU A 29 3.89 0.21 5.47
C LEU A 29 4.25 -1.14 6.13
N ALA A 30 4.40 -2.19 5.33
CA ALA A 30 4.80 -3.50 5.84
C ALA A 30 6.21 -3.47 6.45
N SER A 31 7.16 -2.78 5.80
CA SER A 31 8.51 -2.58 6.35
C SER A 31 8.47 -1.85 7.69
N GLN A 32 7.68 -0.78 7.81
CA GLN A 32 7.56 -0.01 9.05
C GLN A 32 6.92 -0.82 10.18
N GLN A 33 5.92 -1.66 9.87
CA GLN A 33 5.34 -2.59 10.84
C GLN A 33 6.36 -3.61 11.36
N LEU A 34 7.23 -4.13 10.49
CA LEU A 34 8.32 -5.02 10.90
C LEU A 34 9.32 -4.30 11.81
N THR A 35 9.67 -3.05 11.49
CA THR A 35 10.54 -2.23 12.34
C THR A 35 9.93 -2.00 13.73
N ALA A 36 8.64 -1.65 13.80
CA ALA A 36 7.94 -1.48 15.07
C ALA A 36 7.93 -2.77 15.91
N LEU A 37 7.70 -3.93 15.28
CA LEU A 37 7.78 -5.24 15.94
C LEU A 37 9.19 -5.51 16.47
N ARG A 38 10.24 -5.15 15.73
CA ARG A 38 11.64 -5.31 16.17
C ARG A 38 11.93 -4.46 17.41
N TYR A 39 11.50 -3.20 17.45
CA TYR A 39 11.67 -2.37 18.64
C TYR A 39 10.98 -2.99 19.86
N ARG A 40 9.73 -3.43 19.70
CA ARG A 40 8.99 -4.11 20.78
C ARG A 40 9.73 -5.34 21.30
N ASN A 41 10.19 -6.23 20.41
CA ASN A 41 10.93 -7.43 20.80
C ASN A 41 12.24 -7.09 21.52
N ASN A 42 12.95 -6.04 21.08
CA ASN A 42 14.18 -5.61 21.71
C ASN A 42 13.93 -5.00 23.10
N ILE A 43 12.88 -4.19 23.27
CA ILE A 43 12.46 -3.65 24.56
C ILE A 43 12.17 -4.79 25.55
N ASP A 44 11.40 -5.79 25.11
CA ASP A 44 11.07 -6.96 25.92
C ASP A 44 12.34 -7.73 26.33
N ALA A 45 13.26 -7.97 25.41
CA ALA A 45 14.53 -8.65 25.68
C ALA A 45 15.43 -7.86 26.63
N LEU A 46 15.55 -6.55 26.46
CA LEU A 46 16.34 -5.68 27.33
C LEU A 46 15.74 -5.62 28.75
N ASN A 47 14.42 -5.61 28.87
CA ASN A 47 13.75 -5.66 30.16
C ASN A 47 13.94 -7.00 30.86
N GLN A 48 13.94 -8.11 30.14
CA GLN A 48 14.32 -9.42 30.70
C GLN A 48 15.79 -9.46 31.14
N LEU A 49 16.69 -8.86 30.37
CA LEU A 49 18.12 -8.82 30.73
C LEU A 49 18.37 -8.07 32.05
N LYS A 50 17.60 -7.02 32.33
CA LYS A 50 17.65 -6.27 33.59
C LYS A 50 17.25 -7.11 34.81
N THR A 51 16.42 -8.15 34.64
CA THR A 51 15.94 -8.99 35.75
C THR A 51 16.83 -10.19 36.04
N VAL A 52 17.58 -10.68 35.04
CA VAL A 52 18.45 -11.87 35.17
C VAL A 52 19.81 -11.56 35.82
N SER A 53 20.25 -10.29 35.89
CA SER A 53 21.68 -9.97 36.06
C SER A 53 22.24 -9.82 37.50
N LEU A 54 21.67 -10.38 38.57
CA LEU A 54 22.18 -10.14 39.93
C LEU A 54 22.57 -11.42 40.71
N PRO A 55 23.82 -11.91 40.59
CA PRO A 55 24.45 -12.73 41.63
C PRO A 55 24.79 -11.88 42.87
N ALA A 56 24.82 -12.51 44.05
CA ALA A 56 25.05 -11.84 45.33
C ALA A 56 26.34 -10.98 45.34
N PRO A 57 26.31 -9.76 45.91
CA PRO A 57 27.37 -8.79 45.70
C PRO A 57 28.69 -9.18 46.36
N GLY A 58 29.72 -9.42 45.55
CA GLY A 58 31.12 -9.41 45.96
C GLY A 58 31.63 -7.99 46.11
N GLY A 59 31.34 -7.33 47.25
CA GLY A 59 31.89 -6.03 47.60
C GLY A 59 31.41 -4.82 46.76
N GLY A 60 31.78 -3.61 47.19
CA GLY A 60 31.22 -2.35 46.67
C GLY A 60 31.47 -2.05 45.18
N LYS A 61 32.60 -2.50 44.61
CA LYS A 61 32.89 -2.31 43.17
C LYS A 61 31.97 -3.13 42.26
N MET A 62 31.59 -4.35 42.65
CA MET A 62 30.64 -5.15 41.88
C MET A 62 29.23 -4.54 41.90
N MET A 63 28.82 -3.95 43.03
CA MET A 63 27.54 -3.26 43.14
C MET A 63 27.48 -2.02 42.24
N GLN A 64 28.56 -1.22 42.19
CA GLN A 64 28.64 -0.06 41.30
C GLN A 64 28.53 -0.48 39.82
N ASN A 65 29.28 -1.51 39.41
CA ASN A 65 29.22 -2.01 38.04
C ASN A 65 27.83 -2.52 37.65
N ALA A 66 27.14 -3.22 38.55
CA ALA A 66 25.78 -3.70 38.30
C ALA A 66 24.77 -2.54 38.17
N ALA A 67 24.92 -1.50 39.01
CA ALA A 67 24.10 -0.30 38.93
C ALA A 67 24.32 0.47 37.61
N ASP A 68 25.58 0.68 37.22
CA ASP A 68 25.94 1.36 35.97
C ASP A 68 25.45 0.59 34.74
N TYR A 69 25.58 -0.73 34.76
CA TYR A 69 25.05 -1.60 33.70
C TYR A 69 23.53 -1.49 33.57
N LYS A 70 22.80 -1.54 34.69
CA LYS A 70 21.33 -1.41 34.69
C LYS A 70 20.89 -0.02 34.22
N ALA A 71 21.60 1.03 34.64
CA ALA A 71 21.34 2.40 34.17
C ALA A 71 21.57 2.53 32.66
N MET A 72 22.62 1.91 32.12
CA MET A 72 22.87 1.88 30.68
C MET A 72 21.76 1.14 29.93
N LEU A 73 21.36 -0.05 30.39
CA LEU A 73 20.23 -0.79 29.80
C LEU A 73 18.93 0.01 29.86
N GLN A 74 18.69 0.78 30.92
CA GLN A 74 17.51 1.63 31.01
C GLN A 74 17.53 2.73 29.94
N ARG A 75 18.65 3.42 29.74
CA ARG A 75 18.78 4.43 28.69
C ARG A 75 18.51 3.86 27.29
N VAL A 76 18.99 2.64 27.02
CA VAL A 76 18.75 1.97 25.73
C VAL A 76 17.26 1.63 25.56
N VAL A 77 16.58 1.19 26.62
CA VAL A 77 15.12 0.96 26.59
C VAL A 77 14.37 2.26 26.34
N ASP A 78 14.69 3.32 27.08
CA ASP A 78 14.04 4.62 26.92
C ASP A 78 14.18 5.15 25.48
N TRP A 79 15.37 4.98 24.88
CA TRP A 79 15.59 5.32 23.47
C TRP A 79 14.76 4.45 22.52
N GLN A 80 14.71 3.12 22.72
CA GLN A 80 13.90 2.25 21.87
C GLN A 80 12.40 2.51 21.98
N GLU A 81 11.92 2.92 23.16
CA GLU A 81 10.53 3.34 23.35
C GLU A 81 10.20 4.60 22.56
N GLN A 82 11.11 5.57 22.53
CA GLN A 82 10.98 6.78 21.71
C GLN A 82 10.95 6.44 20.22
N GLU A 83 11.90 5.63 19.73
CA GLU A 83 11.93 5.20 18.33
C GLU A 83 10.68 4.40 17.96
N HIS A 84 10.22 3.51 18.83
CA HIS A 84 8.97 2.79 18.63
C HIS A 84 7.79 3.75 18.50
N ALA A 85 7.69 4.77 19.38
CA ALA A 85 6.64 5.77 19.28
C ALA A 85 6.68 6.56 17.95
N LEU A 86 7.87 6.93 17.47
CA LEU A 86 8.05 7.59 16.17
C LEU A 86 7.56 6.70 15.02
N THR A 87 7.98 5.42 14.97
CA THR A 87 7.52 4.49 13.94
C THR A 87 6.01 4.26 13.95
N GLN A 88 5.37 4.27 15.13
CA GLN A 88 3.91 4.18 15.23
C GLN A 88 3.22 5.40 14.60
N VAL A 89 3.75 6.61 14.79
CA VAL A 89 3.25 7.82 14.13
C VAL A 89 3.39 7.71 12.62
N GLU A 90 4.55 7.26 12.12
CA GLU A 90 4.80 7.05 10.69
C GLU A 90 3.84 6.02 10.09
N ILE A 91 3.58 4.90 10.78
CA ILE A 91 2.62 3.87 10.36
C ILE A 91 1.22 4.46 10.20
N VAL A 92 0.78 5.31 11.14
CA VAL A 92 -0.54 5.96 11.06
C VAL A 92 -0.61 6.90 9.86
N GLN A 93 0.44 7.68 9.60
CA GLN A 93 0.52 8.56 8.44
C GLN A 93 0.50 7.75 7.12
N LEU A 94 1.31 6.70 7.02
CA LEU A 94 1.36 5.82 5.85
C LEU A 94 0.02 5.15 5.58
N LYS A 95 -0.68 4.67 6.62
CA LYS A 95 -2.03 4.09 6.48
C LYS A 95 -3.02 5.11 5.90
N ARG A 96 -2.97 6.36 6.36
CA ARG A 96 -3.84 7.42 5.85
C ARG A 96 -3.57 7.71 4.38
N VAL A 97 -2.30 7.89 4.01
CA VAL A 97 -1.91 8.15 2.62
C VAL A 97 -2.27 6.96 1.72
N LEU A 98 -2.01 5.74 2.17
CA LEU A 98 -2.37 4.52 1.45
C LEU A 98 -3.88 4.43 1.22
N TYR A 99 -4.70 4.75 2.22
CA TYR A 99 -6.15 4.77 2.09
C TYR A 99 -6.61 5.78 1.04
N GLU A 100 -6.07 7.01 1.07
CA GLU A 100 -6.40 8.04 0.09
C GLU A 100 -5.99 7.62 -1.33
N LYS A 101 -4.81 7.02 -1.49
CA LYS A 101 -4.31 6.53 -2.79
C LYS A 101 -5.08 5.33 -3.31
N SER A 102 -5.47 4.39 -2.44
CA SER A 102 -6.34 3.27 -2.81
C SER A 102 -7.70 3.77 -3.32
N ARG A 103 -8.29 4.79 -2.68
CA ARG A 103 -9.53 5.41 -3.17
C ARG A 103 -9.36 6.09 -4.52
N GLU A 104 -8.23 6.73 -4.78
CA GLU A 104 -7.93 7.29 -6.10
C GLU A 104 -7.78 6.22 -7.18
N GLU A 105 -7.09 5.12 -6.87
CA GLU A 105 -6.92 3.97 -7.75
C GLU A 105 -8.28 3.36 -8.12
N MET A 106 -9.13 3.08 -7.12
CA MET A 106 -10.46 2.51 -7.33
C MET A 106 -11.33 3.39 -8.24
N ARG A 107 -11.32 4.71 -8.02
CA ARG A 107 -12.05 5.66 -8.89
C ARG A 107 -11.54 5.61 -10.32
N MET A 108 -10.22 5.52 -10.51
CA MET A 108 -9.61 5.42 -11.85
C MET A 108 -9.97 4.09 -12.52
N ALA A 109 -9.92 2.97 -11.80
CA ALA A 109 -10.33 1.67 -12.30
C ALA A 109 -11.79 1.66 -12.75
N GLN A 110 -12.67 2.30 -11.98
CA GLN A 110 -14.08 2.46 -12.37
C GLN A 110 -14.23 3.34 -13.62
N ALA A 111 -13.50 4.45 -13.73
CA ALA A 111 -13.53 5.31 -14.91
C ALA A 111 -13.07 4.57 -16.17
N VAL A 112 -11.98 3.80 -16.10
CA VAL A 112 -11.51 2.95 -17.20
C VAL A 112 -12.59 1.94 -17.62
N LYS A 113 -13.25 1.30 -16.65
CA LYS A 113 -14.32 0.32 -16.90
C LYS A 113 -15.50 0.95 -17.65
N LEU A 114 -15.97 2.11 -17.19
CA LEU A 114 -17.07 2.84 -17.82
C LEU A 114 -16.72 3.27 -19.24
N GLN A 115 -15.50 3.77 -19.45
CA GLN A 115 -15.03 4.20 -20.77
C GLN A 115 -14.97 3.02 -21.76
N ARG A 116 -14.49 1.86 -21.31
CA ARG A 116 -14.46 0.63 -22.13
C ARG A 116 -15.86 0.18 -22.51
N GLN A 117 -16.81 0.18 -21.57
CA GLN A 117 -18.20 -0.16 -21.84
C GLN A 117 -18.84 0.79 -22.85
N GLN A 118 -18.60 2.10 -22.73
CA GLN A 118 -19.13 3.08 -23.67
C GLN A 118 -18.57 2.89 -25.08
N LEU A 119 -17.29 2.54 -25.20
CA LEU A 119 -16.66 2.23 -26.48
C LEU A 119 -17.31 1.00 -27.12
N GLN A 120 -17.41 -0.10 -26.37
CA GLN A 120 -18.03 -1.35 -26.83
C GLN A 120 -19.48 -1.13 -27.30
N MET A 121 -20.28 -0.38 -26.55
CA MET A 121 -21.66 -0.04 -26.96
C MET A 121 -21.71 0.82 -28.22
N SER A 122 -20.69 1.65 -28.48
CA SER A 122 -20.64 2.44 -29.71
C SER A 122 -20.26 1.58 -30.92
N GLU A 123 -19.33 0.65 -30.73
CA GLU A 123 -18.88 -0.30 -31.76
C GLU A 123 -20.01 -1.27 -32.13
N ALA A 124 -20.70 -1.84 -31.12
CA ALA A 124 -21.84 -2.73 -31.33
C ALA A 124 -22.97 -2.04 -32.11
N ARG A 125 -23.31 -0.79 -31.76
CA ARG A 125 -24.31 0.00 -32.52
C ARG A 125 -23.90 0.26 -33.96
N GLN A 126 -22.61 0.47 -34.21
CA GLN A 126 -22.11 0.67 -35.57
C GLN A 126 -22.14 -0.63 -36.39
N GLN A 127 -21.74 -1.75 -35.80
CA GLN A 127 -21.80 -3.07 -36.43
C GLN A 127 -23.25 -3.48 -36.75
N GLN A 128 -24.18 -3.21 -35.83
CA GLN A 128 -25.59 -3.46 -36.04
C GLN A 128 -26.13 -2.67 -37.23
N ARG A 129 -25.87 -1.36 -37.28
CA ARG A 129 -26.27 -0.52 -38.44
C ARG A 129 -25.73 -1.05 -39.76
N GLN A 130 -24.46 -1.45 -39.81
CA GLN A 130 -23.87 -2.03 -41.02
C GLN A 130 -24.55 -3.33 -41.43
N THR A 131 -24.89 -4.18 -40.46
CA THR A 131 -25.59 -5.44 -40.69
C THR A 131 -27.01 -5.20 -41.22
N ASP A 132 -27.72 -4.25 -40.61
CA ASP A 132 -29.09 -3.87 -41.00
C ASP A 132 -29.10 -3.28 -42.42
N ASP A 133 -28.13 -2.43 -42.76
CA ASP A 133 -27.98 -1.86 -44.11
C ASP A 133 -27.75 -2.95 -45.16
N ILE A 134 -26.89 -3.94 -44.87
CA ILE A 134 -26.62 -5.09 -45.75
C ILE A 134 -27.88 -5.96 -45.91
N ALA A 135 -28.60 -6.22 -44.82
CA ALA A 135 -29.83 -7.00 -44.85
C ALA A 135 -30.91 -6.31 -45.69
N LEU A 136 -31.08 -5.00 -45.53
CA LEU A 136 -32.00 -4.18 -46.31
C LEU A 136 -31.66 -4.22 -47.80
N GLN A 137 -30.39 -4.03 -48.17
CA GLN A 137 -29.94 -4.12 -49.56
C GLN A 137 -30.18 -5.50 -50.16
N SER A 138 -29.93 -6.56 -49.40
CA SER A 138 -30.14 -7.94 -49.85
C SER A 138 -31.62 -8.24 -50.08
N TRP A 139 -32.50 -7.73 -49.21
CA TRP A 139 -33.94 -7.84 -49.37
C TRP A 139 -34.46 -7.08 -50.61
N LEU A 140 -34.02 -5.83 -50.80
CA LEU A 140 -34.39 -5.03 -51.98
C LEU A 140 -33.98 -5.68 -53.30
N ARG A 141 -32.83 -6.36 -53.34
CA ARG A 141 -32.38 -7.09 -54.54
C ARG A 141 -33.23 -8.32 -54.85
N LYS A 142 -33.86 -8.94 -53.86
CA LYS A 142 -34.73 -10.12 -54.03
C LYS A 142 -36.17 -9.75 -54.41
N GLN A 143 -36.56 -8.47 -54.29
CA GLN A 143 -37.88 -7.98 -54.68
C GLN A 143 -37.96 -7.46 -56.11
N LYS A 144 -36.84 -7.41 -56.84
CA LYS A 144 -36.80 -7.19 -58.29
C LYS A 144 -36.71 -8.52 -59.02
#